data_AF-A0A950SKA5-F1
#
_entry.id   AF-A0A950SKA5-F1
#
_cell.length_a   1.000
_cell.length_b   1.000
_cell.length_c   1.000
_cell.angle_alpha   90.00
_cell.angle_beta   90.00
_cell.angle_gamma   90.00
#
_symmetry.space_group_name_H-M   'P 1'
#
loop_
_entity.id
_entity.type
_entity.pdbx_description
1 polymer ?
#
loop_
_entity_poly.entity_id
_entity_poly.type
_entity_poly.pdbx_seq_one_letter_code
_entity_poly.pdbx_strand_id
1 'polypeptide(L)'
;IAWHSLPIRHGMTVGELARMFNDERHIGADLAVIPLTRWRRELWMDDAGLPWINTSPNMRSVTEAGLYPGIGILEFALSVGRGTETPFEIVGAPYIDGTALARELTAMSLPGIRFEATSFTPSSSNFAKQQCGGVRMTITDRRTLRPVAMGIAIALVLHRLYPNDFALDKLGPLLRDPATLDAIRAGKPLAEIVSMWREDEAAFATRRAKYLLY
;
A
#
# COMPACT_ATOMS: atom_id res chain seq x y z
N ILE A 1 -12.90 2.71 7.77
CA ILE A 1 -11.88 1.98 6.96
C ILE A 1 -11.64 0.67 7.72
N ALA A 2 -11.77 -0.49 7.06
CA ALA A 2 -11.89 -1.85 7.63
C ALA A 2 -13.30 -2.28 8.11
N TRP A 3 -14.16 -2.65 7.14
CA TRP A 3 -15.50 -3.22 7.39
C TRP A 3 -15.48 -4.74 7.66
N HIS A 4 -14.41 -5.42 7.26
CA HIS A 4 -14.30 -6.87 7.30
C HIS A 4 -12.85 -7.29 7.60
N SER A 5 -12.65 -8.46 8.21
CA SER A 5 -11.31 -8.98 8.50
C SER A 5 -10.69 -9.52 7.21
N LEU A 6 -9.86 -8.68 6.58
CA LEU A 6 -9.16 -8.93 5.32
C LEU A 6 -7.72 -8.39 5.43
N PRO A 7 -6.75 -9.00 4.73
CA PRO A 7 -5.46 -8.36 4.50
C PRO A 7 -5.62 -7.05 3.72
N ILE A 8 -4.70 -6.11 3.92
CA ILE A 8 -4.66 -4.82 3.19
C ILE A 8 -4.75 -5.04 1.67
N ARG A 9 -4.04 -6.05 1.15
CA ARG A 9 -4.14 -6.51 -0.24
C ARG A 9 -4.80 -7.89 -0.28
N HIS A 10 -6.13 -7.91 -0.32
CA HIS A 10 -6.93 -9.15 -0.29
C HIS A 10 -6.86 -10.00 -1.56
N GLY A 11 -6.55 -9.42 -2.72
CA GLY A 11 -6.37 -10.16 -3.98
C GLY A 11 -7.63 -10.89 -4.48
N MET A 12 -8.79 -10.27 -4.27
CA MET A 12 -10.11 -10.76 -4.67
C MET A 12 -10.81 -9.67 -5.50
N THR A 13 -11.62 -10.07 -6.48
CA THR A 13 -12.53 -9.18 -7.20
C THR A 13 -13.67 -8.72 -6.30
N VAL A 14 -14.35 -7.64 -6.68
CA VAL A 14 -15.53 -7.15 -5.93
C VAL A 14 -16.66 -8.19 -5.87
N GLY A 15 -16.82 -9.01 -6.90
CA GLY A 15 -17.81 -10.10 -6.92
C GLY A 15 -17.47 -11.22 -5.93
N GLU A 16 -16.19 -11.61 -5.85
CA GLU A 16 -15.73 -12.58 -4.85
C GLU A 16 -15.87 -12.03 -3.42
N LEU A 17 -15.57 -10.75 -3.20
CA LEU A 17 -15.80 -10.09 -1.91
C LEU A 17 -17.29 -10.02 -1.56
N ALA A 18 -18.17 -9.73 -2.52
CA ALA A 18 -19.61 -9.71 -2.28
C ALA A 18 -20.12 -11.08 -1.82
N ARG A 19 -19.64 -12.18 -2.44
CA ARG A 19 -19.96 -13.56 -2.01
C ARG A 19 -19.47 -13.84 -0.59
N MET A 20 -18.22 -13.50 -0.30
CA MET A 20 -17.63 -13.66 1.04
C MET A 20 -18.43 -12.90 2.09
N PHE A 21 -18.75 -11.63 1.84
CA PHE A 21 -19.48 -10.81 2.80
C PHE A 21 -20.92 -11.28 2.98
N ASN A 22 -21.60 -11.68 1.91
CA ASN A 22 -22.98 -12.15 2.00
C ASN A 22 -23.09 -13.38 2.91
N ASP A 23 -22.13 -14.31 2.79
CA ASP A 23 -22.04 -15.53 3.58
C ASP A 23 -21.59 -15.25 5.03
N GLU A 24 -20.38 -14.70 5.22
CA GLU A 24 -19.73 -14.61 6.54
C GLU A 24 -20.32 -13.52 7.45
N ARG A 25 -21.09 -12.59 6.90
CA ARG A 25 -21.86 -11.61 7.68
C ARG A 25 -23.35 -11.96 7.76
N HIS A 26 -23.77 -13.07 7.18
CA HIS A 26 -25.18 -13.49 7.14
C HIS A 26 -26.12 -12.38 6.64
N ILE A 27 -25.72 -11.67 5.58
CA ILE A 27 -26.49 -10.54 5.03
C ILE A 27 -27.82 -11.03 4.43
N GLY A 28 -27.82 -12.24 3.84
CA GLY A 28 -29.02 -12.86 3.28
C GLY A 28 -29.52 -12.19 2.01
N ALA A 29 -28.65 -11.48 1.29
CA ALA A 29 -29.00 -10.90 -0.01
C ALA A 29 -29.16 -11.99 -1.07
N ASP A 30 -30.17 -11.84 -1.93
CA ASP A 30 -30.29 -12.61 -3.18
C ASP A 30 -29.23 -12.12 -4.18
N LEU A 31 -28.02 -12.66 -4.06
CA LEU A 31 -26.83 -12.19 -4.75
C LEU A 31 -26.57 -12.96 -6.04
N ALA A 32 -26.61 -12.27 -7.17
CA ALA A 32 -26.07 -12.76 -8.45
C ALA A 32 -24.76 -12.03 -8.80
N VAL A 33 -23.70 -12.80 -9.08
CA VAL A 33 -22.43 -12.27 -9.62
C VAL A 33 -22.25 -12.77 -11.04
N ILE A 34 -22.10 -11.87 -11.99
CA ILE A 34 -21.82 -12.20 -13.39
C ILE A 34 -20.30 -12.31 -13.56
N PRO A 35 -19.73 -13.51 -13.78
CA PRO A 35 -18.28 -13.66 -13.91
C PRO A 35 -17.75 -13.04 -15.19
N LEU A 36 -16.57 -12.45 -15.10
CA LEU A 36 -15.77 -12.04 -16.25
C LEU A 36 -15.37 -13.27 -17.06
N THR A 37 -15.22 -13.10 -18.37
CA THR A 37 -14.63 -14.13 -19.21
C THR A 37 -13.17 -13.78 -19.50
N ARG A 38 -12.31 -14.80 -19.60
CA ARG A 38 -10.87 -14.69 -19.92
C ARG A 38 -10.00 -13.89 -18.94
N TRP A 39 -10.57 -13.38 -17.85
CA TRP A 39 -9.82 -12.78 -16.77
C TRP A 39 -9.03 -13.86 -16.01
N ARG A 40 -7.83 -13.51 -15.53
CA ARG A 40 -6.98 -14.35 -14.70
C ARG A 40 -6.37 -13.50 -13.60
N ARG A 41 -6.07 -14.12 -12.45
CA ARG A 41 -5.59 -13.42 -11.25
C ARG A 41 -4.29 -12.65 -11.46
N GLU A 42 -3.48 -13.09 -12.42
CA GLU A 42 -2.17 -12.51 -12.72
C GLU A 42 -2.25 -11.25 -13.59
N LEU A 43 -3.39 -10.99 -14.23
CA LEU A 43 -3.58 -9.86 -15.12
C LEU A 43 -3.67 -8.55 -14.34
N TRP A 44 -2.88 -7.56 -14.76
CA TRP A 44 -3.14 -6.17 -14.42
C TRP A 44 -4.23 -5.60 -15.34
N MET A 45 -4.80 -4.46 -14.94
CA MET A 45 -5.91 -3.85 -15.69
C MET A 45 -5.49 -3.45 -17.11
N ASP A 46 -4.27 -2.95 -17.26
CA ASP A 46 -3.65 -2.62 -18.54
C ASP A 46 -3.24 -3.87 -19.35
N ASP A 47 -2.85 -4.97 -18.69
CA ASP A 47 -2.65 -6.27 -19.36
C ASP A 47 -3.95 -6.81 -19.98
N ALA A 48 -5.10 -6.48 -19.38
CA ALA A 48 -6.41 -6.85 -19.89
C ALA A 48 -6.89 -5.96 -21.06
N GLY A 49 -6.07 -4.98 -21.49
CA GLY A 49 -6.42 -4.04 -22.56
C GLY A 49 -7.52 -3.04 -22.17
N LEU A 50 -7.80 -2.88 -20.88
CA LEU A 50 -8.82 -1.97 -20.39
C LEU A 50 -8.20 -0.58 -20.10
N PRO A 51 -8.87 0.51 -20.50
CA PRO A 51 -8.40 1.85 -20.18
C PRO A 51 -8.54 2.12 -18.68
N TRP A 52 -7.60 2.86 -18.10
CA TRP A 52 -7.74 3.34 -16.74
C TRP A 52 -8.72 4.52 -16.69
N ILE A 53 -9.75 4.40 -15.85
CA ILE A 53 -10.62 5.52 -15.47
C ILE A 53 -10.31 5.84 -14.01
N ASN A 54 -10.02 7.10 -13.73
CA ASN A 54 -9.64 7.53 -12.39
C ASN A 54 -10.71 7.12 -11.37
N THR A 55 -10.35 6.24 -10.43
CA THR A 55 -11.26 5.76 -9.39
C THR A 55 -11.45 6.78 -8.26
N SER A 56 -10.57 7.78 -8.19
CA SER A 56 -10.69 8.96 -7.35
C SER A 56 -9.85 10.12 -7.94
N PRO A 57 -9.99 11.37 -7.46
CA PRO A 57 -9.19 12.50 -7.94
C PRO A 57 -7.67 12.32 -7.86
N ASN A 58 -7.18 11.43 -6.98
CA ASN A 58 -5.75 11.16 -6.79
C ASN A 58 -5.37 9.72 -7.18
N MET A 59 -6.28 8.94 -7.76
CA MET A 59 -6.02 7.56 -8.19
C MET A 59 -6.19 7.48 -9.70
N ARG A 60 -5.12 7.87 -10.39
CA ARG A 60 -5.04 8.30 -11.78
C ARG A 60 -4.29 7.33 -12.67
N SER A 61 -3.64 6.31 -12.11
CA SER A 61 -2.97 5.28 -12.91
C SER A 61 -2.96 3.91 -12.23
N VAL A 62 -2.68 2.87 -13.03
CA VAL A 62 -2.42 1.51 -12.55
C VAL A 62 -1.17 1.46 -11.65
N THR A 63 -0.18 2.33 -11.92
CA THR A 63 1.03 2.47 -11.08
C THR A 63 0.65 2.92 -9.68
N GLU A 64 -0.16 3.97 -9.57
CA GLU A 64 -0.64 4.49 -8.29
C GLU A 64 -1.44 3.43 -7.53
N ALA A 65 -2.32 2.69 -8.22
CA ALA A 65 -3.08 1.58 -7.63
C ALA A 65 -2.17 0.45 -7.12
N GLY A 66 -1.05 0.19 -7.79
CA GLY A 66 -0.05 -0.79 -7.38
C GLY A 66 0.72 -0.39 -6.12
N LEU A 67 1.04 0.90 -5.97
CA LEU A 67 1.78 1.44 -4.82
C LEU A 67 0.89 1.71 -3.60
N TYR A 68 -0.37 2.10 -3.83
CA TYR A 68 -1.31 2.55 -2.81
C TYR A 68 -1.47 1.63 -1.60
N PRO A 69 -1.47 0.28 -1.71
CA PRO A 69 -1.55 -0.59 -0.52
C PRO A 69 -0.43 -0.35 0.50
N GLY A 70 0.75 0.08 0.05
CA GLY A 70 1.85 0.46 0.93
C GLY A 70 1.82 1.93 1.32
N ILE A 71 1.59 2.81 0.34
CA ILE A 71 1.70 4.26 0.53
C ILE A 71 0.49 4.83 1.29
N GLY A 72 -0.68 4.26 1.10
CA GLY A 72 -1.89 4.62 1.84
C GLY A 72 -1.66 4.50 3.35
N ILE A 73 -0.92 3.51 3.83
CA ILE A 73 -0.61 3.32 5.26
C ILE A 73 0.08 4.58 5.85
N LEU A 74 0.87 5.29 5.04
CA LEU A 74 1.67 6.45 5.45
C LEU A 74 0.93 7.78 5.32
N GLU A 75 -0.29 7.79 4.75
CA GLU A 75 -0.92 9.03 4.25
C GLU A 75 -1.34 10.03 5.33
N PHE A 76 -1.40 9.62 6.60
CA PHE A 76 -1.63 10.53 7.72
C PHE A 76 -0.33 11.08 8.33
N ALA A 77 0.80 10.41 8.09
CA ALA A 77 2.10 10.79 8.64
C ALA A 77 2.92 11.68 7.70
N LEU A 78 2.78 11.51 6.39
CA LEU A 78 3.63 12.13 5.37
C LEU A 78 2.81 12.81 4.27
N SER A 79 3.45 13.65 3.46
CA SER A 79 2.93 13.91 2.12
C SER A 79 3.14 12.66 1.27
N VAL A 80 2.06 12.16 0.67
CA VAL A 80 2.07 11.04 -0.28
C VAL A 80 1.88 11.53 -1.71
N GLY A 81 2.35 12.75 -2.02
CA GLY A 81 2.25 13.35 -3.36
C GLY A 81 0.87 13.88 -3.76
N ARG A 82 -0.14 13.84 -2.88
CA ARG A 82 -1.42 14.53 -3.12
C ARG A 82 -1.15 16.04 -3.33
N GLY A 83 -1.80 16.62 -4.33
CA GLY A 83 -1.52 18.00 -4.74
C GLY A 83 -0.27 18.18 -5.61
N THR A 84 0.25 17.10 -6.19
CA THR A 84 1.28 17.09 -7.24
C THR A 84 0.76 16.34 -8.48
N GLU A 85 1.58 16.27 -9.53
CA GLU A 85 1.26 15.51 -10.74
C GLU A 85 1.26 13.99 -10.53
N THR A 86 2.00 13.48 -9.54
CA THR A 86 2.21 12.04 -9.32
C THR A 86 1.85 11.63 -7.88
N PRO A 87 0.57 11.70 -7.47
CA PRO A 87 0.14 11.23 -6.14
C PRO A 87 0.46 9.74 -5.96
N PHE A 88 0.78 9.33 -4.74
CA PHE A 88 1.18 7.98 -4.34
C PHE A 88 2.45 7.40 -4.99
N GLU A 89 3.05 8.08 -5.97
CA GLU A 89 4.35 7.72 -6.55
C GLU A 89 5.53 8.41 -5.87
N ILE A 90 5.26 9.36 -4.97
CA ILE A 90 6.25 10.06 -4.15
C ILE A 90 5.79 10.11 -2.70
N VAL A 91 6.76 10.06 -1.77
CA VAL A 91 6.53 10.33 -0.35
C VAL A 91 7.58 11.28 0.19
N GLY A 92 7.19 12.16 1.13
CA GLY A 92 8.10 13.14 1.69
C GLY A 92 7.49 14.02 2.77
N ALA A 93 8.36 14.83 3.38
CA ALA A 93 8.02 15.82 4.40
C ALA A 93 9.13 16.89 4.46
N PRO A 94 8.89 18.07 5.08
CA PRO A 94 9.87 19.15 5.14
C PRO A 94 11.16 18.80 5.88
N TYR A 95 11.10 17.88 6.84
CA TYR A 95 12.24 17.45 7.65
C TYR A 95 13.08 16.33 6.99
N ILE A 96 12.64 15.79 5.84
CA ILE A 96 13.29 14.64 5.21
C ILE A 96 14.43 15.09 4.28
N ASP A 97 15.60 14.50 4.48
CA ASP A 97 16.67 14.46 3.48
C ASP A 97 16.38 13.31 2.50
N GLY A 98 15.95 13.67 1.29
CA GLY A 98 15.62 12.71 0.25
C GLY A 98 16.79 11.82 -0.17
N THR A 99 18.03 12.32 -0.12
CA THR A 99 19.23 11.54 -0.48
C THR A 99 19.51 10.47 0.56
N ALA A 100 19.44 10.84 1.85
CA ALA A 100 19.59 9.88 2.94
C ALA A 100 18.50 8.80 2.87
N LEU A 101 17.23 9.21 2.72
CA LEU A 101 16.11 8.26 2.63
C LEU A 101 16.24 7.31 1.43
N ALA A 102 16.56 7.84 0.24
CA ALA A 102 16.75 7.02 -0.96
C ALA A 102 17.89 6.01 -0.80
N ARG A 103 19.02 6.41 -0.19
CA ARG A 103 20.16 5.53 0.05
C ARG A 103 19.79 4.35 0.95
N GLU A 104 19.15 4.63 2.09
CA GLU A 104 18.76 3.58 3.04
C GLU A 104 17.74 2.61 2.41
N LEU A 105 16.73 3.11 1.68
CA LEU A 105 15.74 2.26 1.02
C LEU A 105 16.32 1.44 -0.13
N THR A 106 17.26 2.02 -0.90
CA THR A 106 17.95 1.30 -1.96
C THR A 106 18.82 0.17 -1.41
N ALA A 107 19.48 0.39 -0.27
CA ALA A 107 20.29 -0.62 0.41
C ALA A 107 19.46 -1.85 0.84
N MET A 108 18.16 -1.68 1.10
CA MET A 108 17.26 -2.79 1.45
C MET A 108 16.95 -3.74 0.28
N SER A 109 17.29 -3.36 -0.96
CA SER A 109 17.14 -4.20 -2.17
C SER A 109 15.73 -4.80 -2.32
N LEU A 110 14.70 -3.98 -2.10
CA LEU A 110 13.31 -4.44 -2.17
C LEU A 110 12.93 -4.87 -3.60
N PRO A 111 12.25 -6.01 -3.77
CA PRO A 111 11.93 -6.54 -5.09
C PRO A 111 10.91 -5.67 -5.83
N GLY A 112 11.15 -5.47 -7.13
CA GLY A 112 10.20 -4.84 -8.05
C GLY A 112 10.04 -3.33 -7.91
N ILE A 113 10.90 -2.65 -7.14
CA ILE A 113 10.82 -1.21 -6.91
C ILE A 113 12.21 -0.55 -6.90
N ARG A 114 12.30 0.69 -7.41
CA ARG A 114 13.46 1.58 -7.26
C ARG A 114 13.04 2.84 -6.51
N PHE A 115 13.96 3.37 -5.69
CA PHE A 115 13.79 4.63 -4.97
C PHE A 115 14.79 5.66 -5.49
N GLU A 116 14.32 6.89 -5.71
CA GLU A 116 15.17 8.01 -6.12
C GLU A 116 14.86 9.23 -5.27
N ALA A 117 15.90 9.92 -4.82
CA ALA A 117 15.73 11.16 -4.08
C ALA A 117 14.96 12.18 -4.93
N THR A 118 14.02 12.88 -4.31
CA THR A 118 13.25 13.92 -4.97
C THR A 118 12.90 15.04 -3.99
N SER A 119 12.49 16.18 -4.55
CA SER A 119 11.94 17.28 -3.78
C SER A 119 10.73 17.86 -4.50
N PHE A 120 9.70 18.18 -3.74
CA PHE A 120 8.40 18.60 -4.27
C PHE A 120 7.67 19.46 -3.25
N THR A 121 6.73 20.27 -3.73
CA THR A 121 5.87 21.11 -2.89
C THR A 121 4.41 20.78 -3.20
N PRO A 122 3.71 20.05 -2.32
CA PRO A 122 2.32 19.68 -2.56
C PRO A 122 1.42 20.92 -2.47
N SER A 123 0.45 21.04 -3.38
CA SER A 123 -0.52 22.15 -3.35
C SER A 123 -1.65 21.96 -2.33
N SER A 124 -1.86 20.73 -1.83
CA SER A 124 -2.94 20.37 -0.91
C SER A 124 -2.54 19.20 0.01
N SER A 125 -3.39 18.87 0.99
CA SER A 125 -3.16 17.79 1.96
C SER A 125 -1.94 18.05 2.88
N ASN A 126 -1.28 16.99 3.38
CA ASN A 126 -0.18 17.11 4.33
C ASN A 126 0.97 17.93 3.74
N PHE A 127 1.46 18.87 4.56
CA PHE A 127 2.56 19.79 4.22
C PHE A 127 2.28 20.67 2.98
N ALA A 128 1.01 20.98 2.71
CA ALA A 128 0.64 21.88 1.63
C ALA A 128 1.46 23.18 1.68
N LYS A 129 1.99 23.59 0.52
CA LYS A 129 2.81 24.78 0.29
C LYS A 129 4.18 24.77 1.00
N GLN A 130 4.61 23.64 1.55
CA GLN A 130 5.94 23.49 2.16
C GLN A 130 6.82 22.61 1.26
N GLN A 131 8.08 23.02 1.06
CA GLN A 131 9.05 22.21 0.33
C GLN A 131 9.31 20.91 1.11
N CYS A 132 9.08 19.78 0.47
CA CYS A 132 9.35 18.46 1.02
C CYS A 132 10.59 17.86 0.34
N GLY A 133 11.49 17.28 1.14
CA GLY A 133 12.41 16.26 0.64
C GLY A 133 11.76 14.88 0.75
N GLY A 134 12.18 13.94 -0.08
CA GLY A 134 11.55 12.63 -0.11
C GLY A 134 12.10 11.70 -1.17
N VAL A 135 11.31 10.68 -1.50
CA VAL A 135 11.65 9.70 -2.54
C VAL A 135 10.53 9.51 -3.54
N ARG A 136 10.91 9.35 -4.81
CA ARG A 136 10.09 8.80 -5.88
C ARG A 136 10.25 7.30 -5.91
N MET A 137 9.14 6.61 -6.15
CA MET A 137 9.06 5.16 -6.22
C MET A 137 8.71 4.76 -7.65
N THR A 138 9.57 3.98 -8.28
CA THR A 138 9.35 3.49 -9.65
C THR A 138 9.23 1.98 -9.61
N ILE A 139 8.09 1.45 -10.04
CA ILE A 139 7.89 0.00 -10.17
C ILE A 139 8.78 -0.50 -11.31
N THR A 140 9.72 -1.39 -10.99
CA THR A 140 10.62 -2.03 -11.97
C THR A 140 10.11 -3.40 -12.40
N ASP A 141 9.39 -4.09 -11.51
CA ASP A 141 8.69 -5.35 -11.82
C ASP A 141 7.46 -5.52 -10.92
N ARG A 142 6.29 -5.51 -11.56
CA ARG A 142 4.99 -5.63 -10.91
C ARG A 142 4.75 -6.99 -10.25
N ARG A 143 5.38 -8.06 -10.74
CA ARG A 143 5.17 -9.44 -10.23
C ARG A 143 5.88 -9.65 -8.89
N THR A 144 7.04 -9.03 -8.75
CA THR A 144 7.87 -9.16 -7.56
C THR A 144 7.60 -8.05 -6.53
N LEU A 145 6.94 -6.95 -6.92
CA LEU A 145 6.49 -5.90 -6.00
C LEU A 145 5.68 -6.44 -4.81
N ARG A 146 6.06 -6.00 -3.61
CA ARG A 146 5.35 -6.25 -2.34
C ARG A 146 5.01 -4.91 -1.69
N PRO A 147 3.88 -4.28 -2.06
CA PRO A 147 3.62 -2.88 -1.71
C PRO A 147 3.45 -2.65 -0.21
N VAL A 148 2.81 -3.58 0.51
CA VAL A 148 2.67 -3.46 1.97
C VAL A 148 4.04 -3.52 2.65
N ALA A 149 4.86 -4.53 2.33
CA ALA A 149 6.23 -4.63 2.86
C ALA A 149 7.09 -3.39 2.50
N MET A 150 6.92 -2.84 1.31
CA MET A 150 7.54 -1.58 0.90
C MET A 150 7.11 -0.39 1.78
N GLY A 151 5.81 -0.25 2.07
CA GLY A 151 5.30 0.77 2.99
C GLY A 151 5.87 0.65 4.41
N ILE A 152 5.98 -0.59 4.92
CA ILE A 152 6.60 -0.88 6.22
C ILE A 152 8.11 -0.58 6.21
N ALA A 153 8.81 -0.87 5.11
CA ALA A 153 10.22 -0.52 4.95
C ALA A 153 10.45 1.00 5.02
N ILE A 154 9.60 1.77 4.34
CA ILE A 154 9.62 3.24 4.42
C ILE A 154 9.39 3.70 5.86
N ALA A 155 8.39 3.14 6.57
CA ALA A 155 8.13 3.48 7.97
C ALA A 155 9.31 3.17 8.89
N LEU A 156 9.96 2.01 8.74
CA LEU A 156 11.16 1.63 9.50
C LEU A 156 12.32 2.61 9.29
N VAL A 157 12.61 2.95 8.03
CA VAL A 157 13.70 3.88 7.71
C VAL A 157 13.40 5.28 8.24
N LEU A 158 12.17 5.77 8.07
CA LEU A 158 11.77 7.08 8.57
C LEU A 158 11.78 7.15 10.09
N HIS A 159 11.28 6.13 10.78
CA HIS A 159 11.30 6.09 12.24
C HIS A 159 12.73 6.11 12.78
N ARG A 160 13.67 5.45 12.10
CA ARG A 160 15.09 5.46 12.48
C ARG A 160 15.79 6.78 12.17
N LEU A 161 15.55 7.38 10.99
CA LEU A 161 16.23 8.60 10.57
C LEU A 161 15.65 9.86 11.23
N TYR A 162 14.35 9.86 11.51
CA TYR A 162 13.61 11.03 11.98
C TYR A 162 12.72 10.69 13.20
N PRO A 163 13.27 10.14 14.30
CA PRO A 163 12.49 9.62 15.42
C PRO A 163 11.64 10.68 16.14
N ASN A 164 12.04 11.95 16.07
CA ASN A 164 11.33 13.06 16.71
C ASN A 164 10.22 13.67 15.82
N ASP A 165 10.31 13.50 14.50
CA ASP A 165 9.43 14.16 13.53
C ASP A 165 8.44 13.17 12.87
N PHE A 166 8.85 11.92 12.65
CA PHE A 166 8.01 10.91 12.04
C PHE A 166 6.97 10.38 13.02
N ALA A 167 5.73 10.82 12.84
CA ALA A 167 4.59 10.43 13.65
C ALA A 167 4.11 8.99 13.37
N LEU A 168 4.88 8.00 13.83
CA LEU A 168 4.63 6.56 13.63
C LEU A 168 3.19 6.15 14.00
N ASP A 169 2.64 6.68 15.09
CA ASP A 169 1.31 6.34 15.58
C ASP A 169 0.18 6.64 14.57
N LYS A 170 0.43 7.56 13.61
CA LYS A 170 -0.54 7.90 12.57
C LYS A 170 -0.74 6.79 11.52
N LEU A 171 0.09 5.74 11.52
CA LEU A 171 -0.11 4.58 10.65
C LEU A 171 -1.23 3.65 11.17
N GLY A 172 -1.45 3.63 12.49
CA GLY A 172 -2.37 2.70 13.16
C GLY A 172 -3.79 2.62 12.56
N PRO A 173 -4.45 3.75 12.23
CA PRO A 173 -5.80 3.73 11.66
C PRO A 173 -5.94 2.96 10.34
N LEU A 174 -4.90 2.93 9.51
CA LEU A 174 -4.92 2.29 8.19
C LEU A 174 -4.21 0.93 8.19
N LEU A 175 -3.15 0.79 8.98
CA LEU A 175 -2.44 -0.47 9.17
C LEU A 175 -3.32 -1.50 9.90
N ARG A 176 -4.06 -1.06 10.92
CA ARG A 176 -4.97 -1.88 11.74
C ARG A 176 -4.34 -3.14 12.35
N ASP A 177 -3.02 -3.13 12.53
CA ASP A 177 -2.25 -4.21 13.13
C ASP A 177 -1.27 -3.64 14.18
N PRO A 178 -1.65 -3.65 15.48
CA PRO A 178 -0.80 -3.12 16.54
C PRO A 178 0.55 -3.84 16.66
N ALA A 179 0.59 -5.15 16.40
CA ALA A 179 1.82 -5.94 16.50
C ALA A 179 2.88 -5.47 15.49
N THR A 180 2.48 -5.18 14.25
CA THR A 180 3.36 -4.59 13.24
C THR A 180 3.81 -3.20 13.64
N LEU A 181 2.92 -2.38 14.19
CA LEU A 181 3.27 -1.02 14.65
C LEU A 181 4.33 -1.05 15.77
N ASP A 182 4.15 -1.95 16.74
CA ASP A 182 5.10 -2.17 17.83
C ASP A 182 6.42 -2.73 17.32
N ALA A 183 6.38 -3.62 16.32
CA ALA A 183 7.58 -4.14 15.68
C ALA A 183 8.38 -3.07 14.94
N ILE A 184 7.70 -2.12 14.27
CA ILE A 184 8.36 -0.94 13.67
C ILE A 184 8.98 -0.07 14.77
N ARG A 185 8.23 0.20 15.84
CA ARG A 185 8.72 1.00 16.99
C ARG A 185 9.96 0.38 17.63
N ALA A 186 10.00 -0.95 17.71
CA ALA A 186 11.13 -1.70 18.23
C ALA A 186 12.31 -1.82 17.23
N GLY A 187 12.16 -1.30 16.01
CA GLY A 187 13.21 -1.37 14.98
C GLY A 187 13.51 -2.79 14.50
N LYS A 188 12.53 -3.69 14.53
CA LYS A 188 12.72 -5.08 14.09
C LYS A 188 13.09 -5.15 12.61
N PRO A 189 13.92 -6.13 12.17
CA PRO A 189 14.21 -6.34 10.77
C PRO A 189 12.93 -6.54 9.95
N LEU A 190 12.85 -5.94 8.76
CA LEU A 190 11.66 -6.04 7.89
C LEU A 190 11.24 -7.50 7.64
N ALA A 191 12.20 -8.41 7.46
CA ALA A 191 11.93 -9.82 7.26
C ALA A 191 11.22 -10.49 8.45
N GLU A 192 11.55 -10.07 9.68
CA GLU A 192 10.86 -10.54 10.89
C GLU A 192 9.42 -10.02 10.92
N ILE A 193 9.22 -8.72 10.63
CA ILE A 193 7.88 -8.11 10.59
C ILE A 193 7.00 -8.80 9.55
N VAL A 194 7.51 -9.00 8.33
CA VAL A 194 6.77 -9.69 7.26
C VAL A 194 6.47 -11.14 7.65
N SER A 195 7.35 -11.81 8.40
CA SER A 195 7.11 -13.19 8.84
C SER A 195 5.94 -13.32 9.83
N MET A 196 5.62 -12.26 10.58
CA MET A 196 4.51 -12.24 11.54
C MET A 196 3.15 -12.44 10.85
N TRP A 197 3.03 -12.06 9.57
CA TRP A 197 1.76 -12.13 8.85
C TRP A 197 1.49 -13.49 8.19
N ARG A 198 2.50 -14.37 8.11
CA ARG A 198 2.43 -15.60 7.28
C ARG A 198 1.28 -16.52 7.68
N GLU A 199 1.01 -16.64 8.97
CA GLU A 199 -0.07 -17.48 9.48
C GLU A 199 -1.44 -16.92 9.07
N ASP A 200 -1.66 -15.61 9.27
CA ASP A 200 -2.90 -14.94 8.87
C ASP A 200 -3.08 -14.92 7.35
N GLU A 201 -2.01 -14.75 6.58
CA GLU A 201 -2.03 -14.84 5.12
C GLU A 201 -2.42 -16.25 4.65
N ALA A 202 -1.88 -17.30 5.27
CA ALA A 202 -2.22 -18.69 4.94
C ALA A 202 -3.67 -19.04 5.34
N ALA A 203 -4.10 -18.58 6.52
CA ALA A 203 -5.48 -18.73 6.98
C ALA A 203 -6.45 -18.01 6.04
N PHE A 204 -6.14 -16.78 5.64
CA PHE A 204 -6.95 -16.02 4.69
C PHE A 204 -6.96 -16.64 3.29
N ALA A 205 -5.83 -17.18 2.81
CA ALA A 205 -5.76 -17.89 1.53
C ALA A 205 -6.69 -19.09 1.51
N THR A 206 -6.72 -19.87 2.60
CA THR A 206 -7.64 -21.01 2.77
C THR A 206 -9.10 -20.55 2.84
N ARG A 207 -9.38 -19.51 3.62
CA ARG A 207 -10.72 -18.93 3.80
C ARG A 207 -11.29 -18.39 2.49
N ARG A 208 -10.51 -17.60 1.74
CA ARG A 208 -10.98 -16.96 0.50
C ARG A 208 -11.24 -17.95 -0.62
N ALA A 209 -10.61 -19.12 -0.61
CA ALA A 209 -10.72 -20.13 -1.64
C ALA A 209 -12.18 -20.54 -1.93
N LYS A 210 -13.04 -20.53 -0.91
CA LYS A 210 -14.47 -20.84 -1.01
C LYS A 210 -15.26 -19.85 -1.88
N TYR A 211 -14.75 -18.63 -2.04
CA TYR A 211 -15.47 -17.53 -2.69
C TYR A 211 -14.89 -17.15 -4.05
N LEU A 212 -13.74 -17.73 -4.42
CA LEU A 212 -13.07 -17.43 -5.68
C LEU A 212 -13.94 -17.83 -6.88
N LEU A 213 -13.84 -17.03 -7.93
CA LEU A 213 -14.50 -17.26 -9.23
C LEU A 213 -13.49 -17.58 -10.34
N TYR A 214 -12.20 -17.25 -10.12
CA TYR A 214 -11.11 -17.39 -11.09
C TYR A 214 -9.83 -17.87 -10.43
#